data_AF-X1MD19-F1
#
_entry.id   AF-X1MD19-F1
#
_cell.length_a   1.000
_cell.length_b   1.000
_cell.length_c   1.000
_cell.angle_alpha   90.00
_cell.angle_beta   90.00
_cell.angle_gamma   90.00
#
_symmetry.space_group_name_H-M   'P 1'
#
loop_
_entity.id
_entity.type
_entity.pdbx_description
1 polymer ?
#
loop_
_entity_poly.entity_id
_entity_poly.type
_entity_poly.pdbx_seq_one_letter_code
_entity_poly.pdbx_strand_id
1 'polypeptide(L)' 'MNQKNQIAPRLAKAIIHKLGSFGTPPEFGIEYFSVGLEPYLDVIENEYLEDILKLNLSSFKLITGNYGGGKTHLLYLI' A
#
# COMPACT_ATOMS: atom_id res chain seq x y z
N MET A 1 22.71 4.32 8.46
CA MET A 1 22.11 3.31 7.56
C MET A 1 21.39 2.29 8.42
N ASN A 2 20.06 2.40 8.52
CA ASN A 2 19.26 1.65 9.50
C ASN A 2 19.04 0.20 9.05
N GLN A 3 19.38 -0.76 9.91
CA GLN A 3 19.16 -2.22 9.78
C GLN A 3 17.69 -2.66 9.90
N LYS A 4 16.71 -1.81 9.58
CA LYS A 4 15.29 -2.20 9.65
C LYS A 4 14.86 -2.80 8.33
N ASN A 5 14.25 -3.99 8.37
CA ASN A 5 13.51 -4.66 7.28
C ASN A 5 14.20 -5.85 6.58
N GLN A 6 14.98 -6.67 7.28
CA GLN A 6 15.20 -8.03 6.80
C GLN A 6 14.02 -8.93 7.18
N ILE A 7 13.22 -9.34 6.20
CA ILE A 7 12.17 -10.34 6.36
C ILE A 7 12.73 -11.75 6.21
N ALA A 8 12.09 -12.72 6.88
CA ALA A 8 12.45 -14.12 6.70
C ALA A 8 12.31 -14.55 5.22
N PRO A 9 13.26 -15.29 4.63
CA PRO A 9 13.19 -15.71 3.22
C PRO A 9 11.89 -16.46 2.85
N ARG A 10 11.33 -17.21 3.81
CA ARG A 10 10.04 -17.89 3.63
C ARG A 10 8.89 -16.90 3.42
N LEU A 11 8.90 -15.79 4.14
CA LEU A 11 7.91 -14.71 4.01
C LEU A 11 8.05 -14.02 2.66
N ALA A 12 9.27 -13.65 2.27
CA ALA A 12 9.54 -13.05 0.95
C ALA A 12 9.03 -13.93 -0.19
N LYS A 13 9.30 -15.26 -0.11
CA LYS A 13 8.82 -16.22 -1.09
C LYS A 13 7.30 -16.31 -1.14
N ALA A 14 6.63 -16.28 0.01
CA ALA A 14 5.18 -16.31 0.08
C ALA A 14 4.55 -15.05 -0.55
N ILE A 15 5.11 -13.87 -0.29
CA ILE A 15 4.69 -12.59 -0.88
C ILE A 15 4.81 -12.65 -2.41
N ILE A 16 5.99 -13.00 -2.92
CA ILE A 16 6.25 -13.09 -4.36
C ILE A 16 5.33 -14.11 -5.03
N HIS A 17 5.11 -15.27 -4.41
CA HIS A 17 4.27 -16.32 -4.97
C HIS A 17 2.79 -15.87 -5.04
N LYS A 18 2.25 -15.28 -3.98
CA LYS A 18 0.84 -14.85 -3.95
C LYS A 18 0.58 -13.75 -4.99
N LEU A 19 1.45 -12.74 -5.05
CA LEU A 19 1.36 -11.66 -6.03
C LEU A 19 1.54 -12.16 -7.47
N GLY A 20 2.53 -13.02 -7.71
CA GLY A 20 2.82 -13.54 -9.04
C GLY A 20 1.76 -14.52 -9.57
N SER A 21 1.09 -15.26 -8.69
CA SER A 21 0.06 -16.24 -9.10
C SER A 21 -1.32 -15.62 -9.30
N PHE A 22 -1.76 -14.76 -8.37
CA PHE A 22 -3.16 -14.29 -8.33
C PHE A 22 -3.30 -12.81 -8.69
N GLY A 23 -2.20 -12.06 -8.79
CA GLY A 23 -2.23 -10.61 -9.02
C GLY A 23 -2.89 -9.82 -7.89
N THR A 24 -3.19 -10.48 -6.77
CA THR A 24 -3.84 -9.89 -5.59
C THR A 24 -2.84 -9.74 -4.45
N PRO A 25 -2.93 -8.65 -3.67
CA PRO A 25 -2.10 -8.45 -2.50
C PRO A 25 -2.21 -9.62 -1.51
N PRO A 26 -1.10 -10.02 -0.86
CA PRO A 26 -1.15 -10.87 0.33
C PRO A 26 -1.80 -10.13 1.49
N GLU A 27 -2.26 -10.88 2.49
CA GLU A 27 -2.88 -10.32 3.71
C GLU A 27 -1.89 -9.52 4.56
N PHE A 28 -0.58 -9.76 4.39
CA PHE A 28 0.50 -9.12 5.13
C PHE A 28 1.77 -9.08 4.30
N GLY A 29 2.65 -8.14 4.61
CA GLY A 29 3.98 -8.03 4.02
C GLY A 29 3.99 -7.37 2.64
N ILE A 30 2.90 -6.72 2.25
CA ILE A 30 2.80 -6.00 0.99
C ILE A 30 3.66 -4.72 0.97
N GLU A 31 3.92 -4.16 2.14
CA GLU A 31 4.83 -3.04 2.39
C GLU A 31 6.27 -3.37 2.01
N TYR A 32 6.68 -4.65 2.04
CA TYR A 32 8.03 -5.06 1.63
C TYR A 32 8.17 -5.24 0.12
N PHE A 33 7.06 -5.25 -0.62
CA PHE A 33 7.05 -5.37 -2.07
C PHE A 33 6.91 -4.00 -2.75
N SER A 34 6.23 -3.08 -2.08
CA SER A 34 5.85 -1.78 -2.63
C SER A 34 6.97 -0.77 -2.47
N VAL A 35 7.25 0.01 -3.51
CA VAL A 35 8.26 1.08 -3.49
C VAL A 35 7.77 2.27 -4.29
N GLY A 36 8.12 3.49 -3.88
CA GLY A 36 7.88 4.72 -4.64
C GLY A 36 6.44 5.23 -4.60
N LEU A 37 5.63 4.73 -3.66
CA LEU A 37 4.25 5.18 -3.44
C LEU A 37 4.12 6.24 -2.34
N GLU A 38 5.23 6.55 -1.65
CA GLU A 38 5.29 7.49 -0.54
C GLU A 38 4.66 8.85 -0.90
N PRO A 39 4.93 9.48 -2.07
CA PRO A 39 4.32 10.76 -2.40
C PRO A 39 2.78 10.73 -2.48
N TYR A 40 2.19 9.58 -2.78
CA TYR A 40 0.73 9.42 -2.83
C TYR A 40 0.16 9.07 -1.45
N LEU A 41 0.83 8.17 -0.73
CA LEU A 41 0.41 7.75 0.62
C LEU A 41 0.52 8.90 1.61
N ASP A 42 1.59 9.69 1.55
CA ASP A 42 1.82 10.84 2.42
C ASP A 42 0.70 11.88 2.29
N VAL A 43 0.19 12.12 1.08
CA VAL A 43 -0.94 13.04 0.86
C VAL A 43 -2.21 12.47 1.49
N ILE A 44 -2.47 11.17 1.33
CA ILE A 44 -3.64 10.51 1.93
C ILE A 44 -3.56 10.58 3.46
N GLU A 45 -2.40 10.28 4.04
CA GLU A 45 -2.22 10.26 5.48
C GLU A 45 -2.30 11.68 6.07
N ASN A 46 -1.47 12.61 5.59
CA ASN A 46 -1.34 13.92 6.21
C ASN A 46 -2.54 14.83 5.93
N GLU A 47 -3.05 14.88 4.70
CA GLU A 47 -4.11 15.85 4.35
C GLU A 47 -5.51 15.28 4.58
N TYR A 48 -5.72 13.98 4.38
CA TYR A 48 -7.07 13.40 4.46
C TYR A 48 -7.31 12.67 5.77
N LEU A 49 -6.44 11.76 6.19
CA LEU A 49 -6.66 11.03 7.42
C LEU A 49 -6.37 11.91 8.64
N GLU A 50 -5.28 12.65 8.65
CA GLU A 50 -4.94 13.48 9.79
C GLU A 50 -5.81 14.73 9.90
N ASP A 51 -6.00 15.52 8.85
CA ASP A 51 -6.70 16.81 8.97
C ASP A 51 -8.23 16.67 8.88
N ILE A 52 -8.75 16.01 7.85
CA ILE A 52 -10.21 15.91 7.62
C ILE A 52 -10.89 15.11 8.74
N LEU A 53 -10.28 14.01 9.23
CA LEU A 53 -10.86 13.25 10.35
C LEU A 53 -10.88 14.06 11.64
N LYS A 54 -9.81 14.81 11.97
CA LYS A 54 -9.78 15.67 13.16
C LYS A 54 -10.87 16.74 13.12
N LEU A 55 -11.25 17.20 11.92
CA LEU A 55 -12.29 18.21 11.71
C LEU A 55 -13.72 17.62 11.57
N ASN A 56 -13.90 16.29 11.71
CA ASN A 56 -15.17 15.58 11.47
C ASN A 56 -15.79 15.88 10.09
N LEU A 57 -14.94 16.11 9.10
CA LEU A 57 -15.35 16.35 7.73
C LEU A 57 -15.42 15.01 6.96
N SER A 58 -16.12 15.01 5.83
CA SER A 58 -16.20 13.86 4.94
C SER A 58 -15.74 14.24 3.54
N SER A 59 -14.98 13.34 2.90
CA SER A 59 -14.52 13.52 1.54
C SER A 59 -14.54 12.20 0.78
N PHE A 60 -14.70 12.28 -0.54
CA PHE A 60 -14.66 11.13 -1.45
C PHE A 60 -13.48 11.26 -2.40
N LYS A 61 -12.78 10.16 -2.66
CA LYS A 61 -11.66 10.08 -3.60
C LYS A 61 -11.88 8.95 -4.59
N LEU A 62 -11.66 9.25 -5.87
CA LEU A 62 -11.72 8.29 -6.95
C LEU A 62 -10.32 8.02 -7.49
N ILE A 63 -9.85 6.79 -7.32
CA ILE A 63 -8.57 6.34 -7.90
C ILE A 63 -8.87 5.71 -9.26
N THR A 64 -8.30 6.29 -10.32
CA THR A 64 -8.45 5.80 -11.70
C THR A 64 -7.14 5.22 -12.21
N GLY A 65 -7.22 4.35 -13.20
CA GLY A 65 -6.05 3.71 -13.80
C GLY A 65 -6.40 2.41 -14.51
N ASN A 66 -5.48 1.94 -15.34
CA ASN A 66 -5.69 0.76 -16.17
C ASN A 66 -5.87 -0.54 -15.35
N TYR A 67 -6.44 -1.57 -15.97
CA TYR A 67 -6.46 -2.91 -15.38
C TYR A 67 -5.03 -3.38 -15.11
N GLY A 68 -4.80 -4.00 -13.93
CA GLY A 68 -3.46 -4.37 -13.47
C GLY A 68 -2.58 -3.20 -12.99
N GLY A 69 -3.05 -1.96 -13.04
CA GLY A 69 -2.28 -0.77 -12.61
C GLY A 69 -2.15 -0.58 -11.09
N GLY A 70 -2.32 -1.63 -10.29
CA GLY A 70 -2.09 -1.57 -8.83
C GLY A 70 -3.15 -0.82 -8.01
N LYS A 71 -4.34 -0.51 -8.54
CA LYS A 71 -5.38 0.22 -7.80
C LYS A 71 -5.81 -0.49 -6.50
N THR A 72 -6.10 -1.79 -6.58
CA THR A 72 -6.42 -2.60 -5.40
C THR A 72 -5.23 -2.71 -4.46
N HIS A 73 -4.03 -2.83 -5.02
CA HIS A 73 -2.79 -2.90 -4.25
C HIS A 73 -2.55 -1.63 -3.43
N LEU A 74 -2.76 -0.45 -4.01
CA LEU A 74 -2.65 0.84 -3.32
C LEU A 74 -3.60 0.93 -2.12
N LEU A 75 -4.84 0.41 -2.23
CA LEU A 75 -5.79 0.42 -1.12
C LEU A 75 -5.35 -0.42 0.09
N TYR A 76 -4.46 -1.41 -0.09
CA TYR A 76 -3.92 -2.21 1.01
C TYR A 76 -2.74 -1.52 1.72
N LEU A 77 -2.27 -0.38 1.19
CA LEU A 77 -1.16 0.40 1.74
C LEU A 77 -1.61 1.66 2.47
N ILE A 78 -2.90 1.99 2.41
CA ILE A 78 -3.55 3.05 3.19
C ILE A 78 -4.03 2.45 4.50
#